data_AF-A0A9E1Y3X8-F1
#
_entry.id   AF-A0A9E1Y3X8-F1
#
_cell.length_a   1.000
_cell.length_b   1.000
_cell.length_c   1.000
_cell.angle_alpha   90.00
_cell.angle_beta   90.00
_cell.angle_gamma   90.00
#
_symmetry.space_group_name_H-M   'P 1'
#
loop_
_entity.id
_entity.type
_entity.pdbx_description
1 polymer ?
#
loop_
_entity_poly.entity_id
_entity_poly.type
_entity_poly.pdbx_seq_one_letter_code
_entity_poly.pdbx_strand_id
1 'polypeptide(L)' 'MVGTGVFTSLGFQLLDIQSVSMILSLWIIGGIAALCGALTYAELGAQLPRSGGEYNFLGRLYHPSFGFV' A
#
# COMPACT_ATOMS: atom_id res chain seq x y z
N MET A 1 7.48 -3.41 -4.66
CA MET A 1 7.27 -3.41 -6.13
C MET A 1 7.92 -2.17 -6.71
N VAL A 2 8.46 -2.27 -7.92
CA VAL A 2 8.86 -1.10 -8.73
C VAL A 2 7.91 -1.05 -9.92
N GLY A 3 7.28 0.09 -10.15
CA GLY A 3 6.31 0.29 -11.22
C GLY A 3 6.49 1.65 -11.88
N THR A 4 5.69 1.93 -12.91
CA THR A 4 5.78 3.17 -13.70
C THR A 4 5.26 4.41 -12.97
N GLY A 5 4.63 4.25 -11.80
CA GLY A 5 4.09 5.34 -10.99
C GLY A 5 5.12 6.41 -10.60
N VAL A 6 6.41 6.10 -10.60
CA VAL A 6 7.48 7.09 -10.36
C VAL A 6 7.46 8.23 -11.38
N PHE A 7 7.07 7.96 -12.64
CA PHE A 7 7.04 8.96 -13.70
C PHE A 7 5.76 9.82 -13.67
N THR A 8 4.65 9.28 -13.15
CA THR A 8 3.37 10.00 -13.09
C THR A 8 3.19 10.75 -11.77
N SER A 9 3.39 10.08 -10.63
CA SER A 9 3.15 10.66 -9.31
C SER A 9 4.06 11.86 -9.02
N LEU A 10 5.33 11.80 -9.43
CA LEU A 10 6.26 12.93 -9.27
C LEU A 10 5.79 14.15 -10.09
N GLY A 11 5.28 13.91 -11.30
CA GLY A 11 4.73 14.96 -12.16
C GLY A 11 3.58 15.71 -11.51
N PHE A 12 2.67 15.00 -10.83
CA PHE A 12 1.59 15.63 -10.06
C PHE A 12 2.09 16.36 -8.80
N GLN A 13 3.05 15.78 -8.06
CA GLN A 13 3.59 16.38 -6.83
C GLN A 13 4.27 17.73 -7.07
N LEU A 14 4.97 17.88 -8.21
CA LEU A 14 5.70 19.11 -8.55
C LEU A 14 4.79 20.29 -8.93
N LEU A 15 3.51 20.04 -9.23
CA LEU A 15 2.54 21.12 -9.49
C LEU A 15 2.30 21.96 -8.24
N ASP A 16 2.18 21.30 -7.09
CA ASP A 16 1.85 21.95 -5.82
C ASP A 16 3.08 22.16 -4.92
N ILE A 17 4.09 21.27 -5.01
CA ILE A 17 5.25 21.26 -4.11
C ILE A 17 6.53 21.48 -4.92
N GLN A 18 7.10 22.68 -4.83
CA GLN A 18 8.36 23.01 -5.53
C GLN A 18 9.62 22.80 -4.67
N SER A 19 9.45 22.32 -3.43
CA SER A 19 10.57 22.01 -2.53
C SER A 19 11.02 20.56 -2.70
N VAL A 20 12.25 20.37 -3.18
CA VAL A 20 12.87 19.05 -3.35
C VAL A 20 12.98 18.29 -2.03
N SER A 21 13.36 18.97 -0.94
CA SER A 21 13.49 18.34 0.37
C SER A 21 12.15 17.83 0.89
N MET A 22 11.07 18.56 0.62
CA MET A 22 9.72 18.15 1.01
C MET A 22 9.25 16.94 0.22
N ILE A 23 9.49 16.91 -1.11
CA ILE A 23 9.20 15.73 -1.93
C ILE A 23 9.96 14.51 -1.44
N LEU A 24 11.27 14.61 -1.21
CA LEU A 24 12.06 13.49 -0.71
C LEU A 24 11.55 12.99 0.65
N SER A 25 11.15 13.89 1.56
CA SER A 25 10.56 13.50 2.84
C SER A 25 9.25 12.74 2.69
N LEU A 26 8.37 13.16 1.77
CA LEU A 26 7.12 12.46 1.46
C LEU A 26 7.38 11.04 0.95
N TRP A 27 8.39 10.87 0.10
CA TRP A 27 8.78 9.55 -0.42
C TRP A 27 9.31 8.64 0.67
N ILE A 28 10.12 9.17 1.61
CA ILE A 28 10.61 8.40 2.75
C ILE A 28 9.44 7.96 3.63
N ILE A 29 8.52 8.88 3.98
CA ILE A 29 7.34 8.57 4.80
C ILE A 29 6.44 7.54 4.09
N GLY A 30 6.19 7.72 2.80
CA GLY A 30 5.42 6.76 1.99
C GLY A 30 6.07 5.38 1.94
N GLY A 31 7.40 5.31 1.84
CA GLY A 31 8.16 4.07 1.91
C GLY A 31 8.02 3.35 3.26
N ILE A 32 8.09 4.09 4.36
CA ILE A 32 7.89 3.54 5.71
C ILE A 32 6.46 3.01 5.86
N ALA A 33 5.45 3.78 5.45
CA ALA A 33 4.05 3.35 5.51
C ALA A 33 3.81 2.08 4.68
N ALA A 34 4.38 1.99 3.48
CA ALA A 34 4.30 0.80 2.64
C ALA A 34 4.99 -0.42 3.28
N LEU A 35 6.14 -0.22 3.95
CA LEU A 35 6.82 -1.28 4.68
C LEU A 35 5.96 -1.80 5.85
N CYS A 36 5.37 -0.90 6.65
CA CYS A 36 4.45 -1.29 7.72
C CYS A 36 3.27 -2.11 7.19
N GLY A 37 2.63 -1.65 6.10
CA GLY A 37 1.55 -2.38 5.45
C GLY A 37 1.99 -3.76 4.96
N ALA A 38 3.16 -3.86 4.32
CA ALA A 38 3.70 -5.13 3.84
C ALA A 38 3.95 -6.13 4.98
N LEU A 39 4.44 -5.67 6.13
CA LEU A 39 4.64 -6.52 7.31
C LEU A 39 3.31 -7.02 7.88
N THR A 40 2.31 -6.14 8.02
CA THR A 40 0.96 -6.54 8.47
C THR A 40 0.33 -7.56 7.51
N TYR A 41 0.46 -7.37 6.21
CA TYR A 41 -0.02 -8.32 5.21
C TYR A 41 0.74 -9.65 5.25
N ALA A 42 2.05 -9.63 5.52
CA ALA A 42 2.85 -10.84 5.66
C ALA A 42 2.41 -11.66 6.89
N GLU A 43 2.15 -11.01 8.03
CA GLU A 43 1.63 -11.67 9.23
C GLU A 43 0.25 -12.26 8.97
N LEU A 44 -0.64 -11.50 8.33
CA LEU A 44 -1.98 -11.95 8.00
C LEU A 44 -1.98 -13.14 7.03
N GLY A 45 -1.13 -13.09 6.00
CA GLY A 45 -0.94 -14.19 5.05
C GLY A 45 -0.36 -15.45 5.69
N ALA A 46 0.47 -15.30 6.72
CA ALA A 46 0.98 -16.43 7.50
C ALA A 46 -0.10 -17.05 8.39
N GLN A 47 -0.98 -16.24 9.00
CA GLN A 47 -2.09 -16.74 9.84
C GLN A 47 -3.25 -17.33 9.03
N LEU A 48 -3.53 -16.81 7.84
CA LEU A 48 -4.60 -17.27 6.94
C LEU A 48 -4.00 -17.78 5.63
N PRO A 49 -3.34 -18.96 5.61
CA PRO A 49 -2.62 -19.49 4.45
C PRO A 49 -3.60 -20.13 3.44
N ARG A 50 -4.47 -19.30 2.85
CA ARG A 50 -5.42 -19.70 1.80
C ARG A 50 -5.32 -18.73 0.62
N SER A 51 -5.51 -19.26 -0.58
CA SER A 51 -5.59 -18.45 -1.79
C SER A 51 -6.80 -17.50 -1.73
N GLY A 52 -6.65 -16.31 -2.29
CA GLY A 52 -7.72 -15.30 -2.37
C GLY A 52 -7.33 -13.91 -1.87
N GLY A 53 -6.20 -13.74 -1.18
CA GLY A 53 -5.70 -12.42 -0.77
C GLY A 53 -6.73 -11.62 0.03
N GLU A 54 -6.98 -10.39 -0.37
CA GLU A 54 -7.93 -9.46 0.28
C GLU A 54 -9.35 -10.04 0.38
N TYR A 55 -9.83 -10.74 -0.66
CA TYR A 55 -11.12 -11.44 -0.63
C TYR A 55 -11.19 -12.43 0.55
N ASN A 56 -10.13 -13.21 0.74
CA ASN A 56 -10.08 -14.19 1.82
C ASN A 56 -9.97 -13.51 3.20
N PHE A 57 -9.14 -12.47 3.30
CA PHE A 57 -8.93 -11.74 4.54
C PHE A 57 -10.19 -11.03 5.01
N LEU A 58 -10.82 -10.21 4.15
CA LEU A 58 -12.01 -9.44 4.49
C LEU A 58 -13.23 -10.35 4.72
N GLY A 59 -13.39 -11.37 3.87
CA GLY A 59 -14.47 -12.34 4.01
C GLY A 59 -14.42 -13.15 5.30
N ARG A 60 -13.20 -13.40 5.83
CA ARG A 60 -13.00 -14.21 7.04
C ARG A 60 -12.92 -13.40 8.33
N LEU A 61 -12.39 -12.18 8.29
CA LEU A 61 -12.26 -11.32 9.46
C LEU A 61 -13.53 -10.52 9.77
N TYR A 62 -14.25 -10.06 8.74
CA TYR A 62 -15.41 -9.18 8.91
C TYR A 62 -16.73 -9.89 8.63
N HIS A 63 -16.99 -10.23 7.36
CA HIS A 63 -18.19 -10.95 6.93
C HIS A 63 -17.98 -11.41 5.47
N PRO A 64 -18.54 -12.56 5.03
CA PRO A 64 -18.37 -13.05 3.66
C PRO A 64 -18.69 -12.04 2.56
N SER A 65 -19.62 -11.12 2.79
CA SER A 65 -19.98 -10.05 1.84
C SER A 65 -18.85 -9.04 1.62
N PHE A 66 -18.03 -8.75 2.63
CA PHE A 66 -16.91 -7.80 2.52
C PHE A 66 -15.74 -8.35 1.71
N GLY A 67 -15.70 -9.65 1.40
CA GLY A 67 -14.72 -10.17 0.44
C GLY A 67 -14.95 -9.63 -0.97
N PHE A 68 -16.19 -9.24 -1.31
CA PHE A 68 -16.60 -8.83 -2.66
C PHE A 68 -16.64 -7.31 -2.87
N VAL A 69 -16.31 -6.53 -1.84
CA VAL A 69 -16.29 -5.05 -1.86
C VAL A 69 -14.85 -4.58 -1.99
#